data_AF-J3N663-F1
#
_entry.id   AF-J3N663-F1
#
_cell.length_a   1.000
_cell.length_b   1.000
_cell.length_c   1.000
_cell.angle_alpha   90.00
_cell.angle_beta   90.00
_cell.angle_gamma   90.00
#
_symmetry.space_group_name_H-M   'P 1'
#
loop_
_entity.id
_entity.type
_entity.pdbx_description
1 polymer ?
#
loop_
_entity_poly.entity_id
_entity_poly.type
_entity_poly.pdbx_seq_one_letter_code
_entity_poly.pdbx_strand_id
1 'polypeptide(L)' 'MVVEMGLCHWDDLRSMLRRLLALNAPAHHAAILTAFAEVCAQLAAPSPPPPPPAYGHPRR' A
#
# COMPACT_ATOMS: atom_id res chain seq x y z
N MET A 1 17.73 9.25 11.47
CA MET A 1 16.44 9.88 11.14
C MET A 1 15.63 8.88 10.34
N VAL A 2 14.89 8.04 11.05
CA VAL A 2 13.82 7.18 10.54
C VAL A 2 12.61 7.63 11.35
N VAL A 3 11.43 7.68 10.74
CA VAL A 3 10.24 8.45 11.15
C VAL A 3 10.22 9.80 10.42
N GLU A 4 9.04 10.23 9.96
CA GLU A 4 8.76 11.48 9.22
C GLU A 4 8.70 11.44 7.68
N MET A 5 8.32 10.31 7.05
CA MET A 5 7.76 10.36 5.67
C MET A 5 6.27 9.98 5.57
N GLY A 6 5.71 9.33 6.59
CA GLY A 6 4.36 8.78 6.54
C GLY A 6 3.23 9.78 6.80
N LEU A 7 3.43 10.76 7.69
CA LEU A 7 2.37 11.67 8.12
C LEU A 7 2.11 12.80 7.11
N CYS A 8 3.17 13.35 6.50
CA CYS A 8 3.07 14.40 5.49
C CYS A 8 2.46 13.87 4.18
N HIS A 9 2.79 12.64 3.77
CA HIS A 9 2.19 12.00 2.59
C HIS A 9 0.73 11.61 2.78
N TRP A 10 0.31 11.20 3.99
CA TRP A 10 -1.05 10.67 4.17
C TRP A 10 -2.14 11.74 4.11
N ASP A 11 -1.90 12.96 4.61
CA ASP A 11 -2.91 14.02 4.51
C ASP A 11 -3.05 14.53 3.08
N ASP A 12 -1.95 14.71 2.35
CA ASP A 12 -1.96 15.04 0.91
C ASP A 12 -2.70 13.97 0.09
N LEU A 13 -2.41 12.70 0.37
CA LEU A 13 -3.06 11.57 -0.28
C LEU A 13 -4.56 11.52 0.03
N ARG A 14 -4.96 11.84 1.27
CA ARG A 14 -6.38 11.97 1.65
C ARG A 14 -7.05 13.14 0.93
N SER A 15 -6.36 14.27 0.80
CA SER A 15 -6.85 15.44 0.05
C SER A 15 -7.04 15.12 -1.44
N MET A 16 -6.09 14.41 -2.04
CA MET A 16 -6.18 13.96 -3.44
C MET A 16 -7.36 13.00 -3.65
N LEU A 17 -7.56 12.02 -2.75
CA LEU A 17 -8.70 11.12 -2.83
C LEU A 17 -10.03 11.86 -2.72
N ARG A 18 -10.15 12.83 -1.79
CA ARG A 18 -11.36 13.66 -1.68
C ARG A 18 -11.63 14.47 -2.94
N ARG A 19 -10.59 15.05 -3.55
CA ARG A 19 -10.72 15.79 -4.81
C ARG A 19 -11.12 14.87 -5.96
N LEU A 20 -10.55 13.67 -6.04
CA LEU A 20 -10.91 12.68 -7.04
C LEU A 20 -12.38 12.26 -6.92
N LEU A 21 -12.86 11.99 -5.70
CA LEU A 21 -14.26 11.68 -5.45
C LEU A 21 -15.16 12.87 -5.81
N ALA A 22 -14.78 14.10 -5.47
CA ALA A 22 -15.57 15.30 -5.80
C ALA A 22 -15.66 15.55 -7.32
N LEU A 23 -14.66 15.15 -8.10
CA LEU A 23 -14.64 15.29 -9.56
C LEU A 23 -15.39 14.16 -10.29
N ASN A 24 -15.74 13.08 -9.58
CA ASN A 24 -16.41 11.92 -10.15
C ASN A 24 -17.85 11.80 -9.69
N ALA A 25 -18.72 11.30 -10.56
CA ALA A 25 -20.10 10.98 -10.20
C ALA A 25 -20.14 9.93 -9.05
N PRO A 26 -21.15 9.98 -8.16
CA PRO A 26 -21.26 9.07 -7.02
C PRO A 26 -21.32 7.58 -7.42
N ALA A 27 -21.78 7.29 -8.64
CA ALA A 27 -21.77 5.94 -9.20
C ALA A 27 -20.35 5.34 -9.31
N HIS A 28 -19.31 6.16 -9.50
CA HIS A 28 -17.93 5.71 -9.65
C HIS A 28 -17.16 5.66 -8.32
N HIS A 29 -17.70 6.22 -7.24
CA HIS A 29 -17.00 6.32 -5.95
C HIS A 29 -16.64 4.95 -5.39
N ALA A 30 -17.54 3.97 -5.53
CA ALA A 30 -17.28 2.61 -5.07
C ALA A 30 -16.08 1.98 -5.79
N ALA A 31 -16.00 2.11 -7.12
CA ALA A 31 -14.89 1.58 -7.91
C ALA A 31 -13.55 2.27 -7.53
N ILE A 32 -13.57 3.59 -7.35
CA ILE A 32 -12.40 4.37 -6.93
C ILE A 32 -11.91 3.92 -5.55
N LEU A 33 -12.80 3.77 -4.57
CA LEU A 33 -12.45 3.35 -3.22
C LEU A 33 -11.93 1.91 -3.17
N THR A 34 -12.50 1.00 -3.96
CA THR A 34 -12.01 -0.39 -4.07
C THR A 34 -10.59 -0.42 -4.62
N ALA A 35 -10.33 0.23 -5.75
CA ALA A 35 -9.00 0.28 -6.33
C ALA A 35 -7.98 0.92 -5.36
N PHE A 36 -8.39 1.96 -4.64
CA PHE A 36 -7.54 2.61 -3.64
C PHE A 36 -7.22 1.69 -2.46
N ALA A 37 -8.20 0.92 -1.97
CA ALA A 37 -8.02 -0.04 -0.89
C ALA A 37 -7.06 -1.18 -1.29
N GLU A 38 -7.14 -1.66 -2.53
CA GLU A 38 -6.20 -2.69 -3.05
C GLU A 38 -4.75 -2.20 -3.09
N VAL A 39 -4.52 -0.94 -3.48
CA VAL A 39 -3.18 -0.35 -3.44
C VAL A 39 -2.69 -0.20 -2.00
N CYS A 40 -3.57 0.26 -1.08
CA CYS A 40 -3.23 0.36 0.34
C CYS A 40 -2.88 -1.01 0.94
N ALA A 41 -3.62 -2.06 0.58
CA ALA A 41 -3.37 -3.42 1.05
C ALA A 41 -2.02 -3.95 0.54
N GLN A 42 -1.65 -3.66 -0.71
CA GLN A 42 -0.33 -4.02 -1.26
C GLN A 42 0.81 -3.26 -0.57
N LEU A 43 0.63 -1.98 -0.27
CA LEU A 43 1.61 -1.18 0.46
C LEU A 43 1.76 -1.61 1.92
N ALA A 44 0.67 -2.07 2.54
CA ALA A 44 0.66 -2.57 3.91
C ALA A 44 1.09 -4.04 4.03
N ALA A 45 1.14 -4.77 2.90
CA ALA A 45 1.54 -6.16 2.91
C ALA A 45 3.01 -6.27 3.34
N PRO A 46 3.31 -7.03 4.41
CA PRO A 46 4.69 -7.30 4.77
C PRO A 46 5.36 -8.11 3.66
N SER A 47 6.62 -7.79 3.36
CA SER A 47 7.42 -8.60 2.44
C SER A 47 7.43 -10.05 2.94
N PRO A 48 7.24 -11.06 2.06
CA PRO A 48 7.25 -12.45 2.49
C PRO A 48 8.58 -12.77 3.19
N PRO A 49 8.56 -13.61 4.23
CA PRO A 49 9.79 -13.99 4.92
C PRO A 49 10.77 -14.63 3.90
N PRO A 50 12.08 -14.35 4.02
CA PRO A 50 13.05 -14.96 3.13
C PRO A 50 12.95 -16.49 3.22
N PRO A 51 13.19 -17.21 2.10
CA PRO A 51 13.19 -18.66 2.13
C PRO A 51 14.19 -19.15 3.19
N PRO A 52 13.90 -20.29 3.87
CA PRO A 52 14.83 -20.83 4.85
C PRO A 52 16.19 -21.02 4.17
N PRO A 53 17.31 -20.72 4.86
CA PRO A 53 18.62 -20.95 4.29
C PRO A 53 18.67 -22.42 3.88
N ALA A 54 19.02 -22.67 2.61
CA ALA A 54 19.39 -24.01 2.18
C ALA A 54 20.60 -24.38 3.02
N TYR A 55 20.37 -25.09 4.13
CA TYR A 55 21.41 -25.70 4.92
C TYR A 55 22.16 -26.59 3.95
N GLY A 56 23.33 -26.10 3.52
CA GLY A 56 24.18 -26.79 2.57
C GLY A 56 24.32 -28.22 3.04
N HIS A 57 23.91 -29.16 2.19
CA HIS A 57 24.26 -30.56 2.37
C HIS A 57 25.77 -30.62 2.61
N PRO A 58 26.23 -30.95 3.83
CA PRO A 58 27.62 -31.23 4.02
C PRO A 58 27.83 -32.68 3.61
N ARG A 59 28.78 -32.88 2.68
CA ARG A 59 29.54 -34.11 2.47
C ARG A 59 28.77 -35.27 1.82
N ARG A 60 29.40 -36.18 1.09
CA ARG A 60 30.83 -36.52 0.95
C ARG A 60 31.04 -37.23 -0.38
#